data_AF-A0A5C7AU10-F1
#
_entry.id   AF-A0A5C7AU10-F1
#
_cell.length_a   1.000
_cell.length_b   1.000
_cell.length_c   1.000
_cell.angle_alpha   90.00
_cell.angle_beta   90.00
_cell.angle_gamma   90.00
#
_symmetry.space_group_name_H-M   'P 1'
#
loop_
_entity.id
_entity.type
_entity.pdbx_description
1 polymer ?
#
loop_
_entity_poly.entity_id
_entity_poly.type
_entity_poly.pdbx_seq_one_letter_code
_entity_poly.pdbx_strand_id
1 'polypeptide(L)'
;MIRYLLLIFLTFNGSLVLSQDNPQIGYFGEDEFLIDEEQSNSYVSFDEADYDDLPDSIDLSDKFPQAGNQGRMGSCWAWATTYAYFSYYKNTLGTNNFIFSPTYTYHEHKKTYNDCESANSSYKVLGKVLKEGSLFHSQMKYDDKNCNVNITSEQKKIALENAIPNYEVKMIIDDLFTMKKILSDGKALVISMKVDDNLFKVGQLWAQDKKTQVPIWNEFGSKQGHHAMVVTGYNEAYKAFKILNSWGSEWGDQGYIWIPYHMVDKFMNYSCYVREKKTDINFEELAQAPNFSPQKDVVNKSLLSTWVKKKYYRKFDVLKIGLIQFKPSKKFGIINITSSQNEDILKTYIELGETVAFYNNGIKYKLKFDNIGGAGKNPFKRAMYFTVSKSSVEIN
;
A
#
# COMPACT_ATOMS: atom_id res chain seq x y z
N MET A 1 -32.54 61.64 -58.76
CA MET A 1 -31.70 62.20 -57.68
C MET A 1 -32.36 61.86 -56.35
N ILE A 2 -32.15 60.63 -55.86
CA ILE A 2 -32.82 60.08 -54.67
C ILE A 2 -31.71 59.60 -53.75
N ARG A 3 -31.52 60.30 -52.62
CA ARG A 3 -30.58 59.91 -51.55
C ARG A 3 -31.34 59.06 -50.54
N TYR A 4 -31.09 57.75 -50.53
CA TYR A 4 -31.52 56.87 -49.44
C TYR A 4 -30.56 57.04 -48.26
N LEU A 5 -31.10 57.47 -47.11
CA LEU A 5 -30.48 57.34 -45.81
C LEU A 5 -30.60 55.87 -45.38
N LEU A 6 -29.49 55.12 -45.43
CA LEU A 6 -29.38 53.80 -44.83
C LEU A 6 -29.12 53.97 -43.33
N LEU A 7 -30.15 53.78 -42.51
CA LEU A 7 -30.03 53.53 -41.08
C LEU A 7 -29.62 52.06 -40.90
N ILE A 8 -28.34 51.82 -40.66
CA ILE A 8 -27.83 50.51 -40.26
C ILE A 8 -28.20 50.32 -38.78
N PHE A 9 -29.27 49.57 -38.53
CA PHE A 9 -29.49 48.95 -37.22
C PHE A 9 -28.41 47.89 -37.02
N LEU A 10 -27.38 48.21 -36.24
CA LEU A 10 -26.50 47.23 -35.62
C LEU A 10 -27.32 46.45 -34.59
N THR A 11 -28.00 45.40 -35.04
CA THR A 11 -28.47 44.36 -34.13
C THR A 11 -27.23 43.67 -33.58
N PHE A 12 -26.97 43.94 -32.30
CA PHE A 12 -26.02 43.19 -31.49
C PHE A 12 -26.55 41.75 -31.43
N ASN A 13 -26.19 40.93 -32.42
CA ASN A 13 -26.22 39.49 -32.26
C ASN A 13 -25.11 39.17 -31.25
N GLY A 14 -25.44 39.36 -29.98
CA GLY A 14 -24.76 38.69 -28.89
C GLY A 14 -24.84 37.21 -29.21
N SER A 15 -23.78 36.71 -29.84
CA SER A 15 -23.53 35.29 -29.86
C SER A 15 -23.59 34.88 -28.41
N LEU A 16 -24.63 34.15 -28.04
CA LEU A 16 -24.58 33.26 -26.90
C LEU A 16 -23.37 32.38 -27.15
N VAL A 17 -22.22 32.85 -26.67
CA VAL A 17 -21.13 31.99 -26.25
C VAL A 17 -21.78 31.17 -25.15
N LEU A 18 -22.36 30.04 -25.57
CA LEU A 18 -22.48 28.90 -24.69
C LEU A 18 -21.07 28.75 -24.12
N SER A 19 -20.94 29.16 -22.86
CA SER A 19 -19.87 28.73 -21.98
C SER A 19 -19.72 27.24 -22.23
N GLN A 20 -18.76 26.87 -23.08
CA GLN A 20 -18.24 25.52 -23.08
C GLN A 20 -17.75 25.34 -21.67
N ASP A 21 -18.49 24.55 -20.90
CA ASP A 21 -18.11 24.08 -19.58
C ASP A 21 -16.64 23.68 -19.67
N ASN A 22 -15.80 24.55 -19.14
CA ASN A 22 -14.36 24.38 -19.13
C ASN A 22 -14.14 23.01 -18.48
N PRO A 23 -13.53 22.01 -19.16
CA PRO A 23 -13.33 20.70 -18.56
C PRO A 23 -12.58 20.96 -17.26
N GLN A 24 -13.30 20.75 -16.15
CA GLN A 24 -12.82 21.14 -14.83
C GLN A 24 -11.41 20.59 -14.70
N ILE A 25 -10.46 21.50 -14.42
CA ILE A 25 -9.09 21.20 -14.01
C ILE A 25 -9.14 19.89 -13.24
N GLY A 26 -8.48 18.83 -13.74
CA GLY A 26 -8.64 17.47 -13.25
C GLY A 26 -8.77 17.47 -11.74
N TYR A 27 -9.89 16.97 -11.21
CA TYR A 27 -10.25 17.14 -9.82
C TYR A 27 -9.09 16.71 -8.93
N PHE A 28 -8.50 17.67 -8.21
CA PHE A 28 -7.44 17.40 -7.25
C PHE A 28 -8.10 16.83 -6.00
N GLY A 29 -7.96 15.52 -5.79
CA GLY A 29 -8.47 14.88 -4.59
C GLY A 29 -7.81 15.44 -3.34
N GLU A 30 -8.45 15.35 -2.19
CA GLU A 30 -7.72 15.49 -0.94
C GLU A 30 -7.22 14.09 -0.54
N ASP A 31 -5.92 13.82 -0.71
CA ASP A 31 -5.27 12.69 -0.02
C ASP A 31 -4.84 13.18 1.36
N GLU A 32 -5.24 12.46 2.41
CA GLU A 32 -5.00 12.90 3.77
C GLU A 32 -3.57 12.57 4.20
N PHE A 33 -2.83 13.61 4.55
CA PHE A 33 -1.53 13.50 5.18
C PHE A 33 -1.69 13.39 6.70
N LEU A 34 -1.53 12.18 7.24
CA LEU A 34 -1.47 11.95 8.69
C LEU A 34 -0.04 11.52 9.06
N ILE A 35 0.72 12.43 9.67
CA ILE A 35 1.90 12.04 10.46
C ILE A 35 1.37 11.52 11.79
N ASP A 36 1.15 10.21 11.90
CA ASP A 36 1.09 9.58 13.22
C ASP A 36 2.53 9.61 13.78
N GLU A 37 2.77 10.33 14.90
CA GLU A 37 4.10 10.49 15.55
C GLU A 37 4.83 9.16 15.84
N GLU A 38 4.12 8.03 15.81
CA GLU A 38 4.67 6.68 16.01
C GLU A 38 5.39 6.11 14.76
N GLN A 39 5.28 6.74 13.59
CA GLN A 39 5.75 6.18 12.31
C GLN A 39 7.11 6.72 11.83
N SER A 40 7.82 7.53 12.63
CA SER A 40 9.14 8.09 12.27
C SER A 40 10.32 7.11 12.36
N ASN A 41 10.10 5.82 12.57
CA ASN A 41 11.17 4.87 12.95
C ASN A 41 11.32 3.63 12.07
N SER A 42 11.25 3.79 10.74
CA SER A 42 11.95 2.86 9.84
C SER A 42 12.55 3.58 8.64
N TYR A 43 13.56 4.42 8.89
CA TYR A 43 14.48 4.81 7.84
C TYR A 43 15.20 3.55 7.34
N VAL A 44 14.99 3.21 6.07
CA VAL A 44 15.83 2.24 5.38
C VAL A 44 17.09 3.01 5.02
N SER A 45 18.18 2.82 5.77
CA SER A 45 19.47 3.43 5.41
C SER A 45 20.15 2.55 4.36
N PHE A 46 20.44 3.14 3.20
CA PHE A 46 21.30 2.54 2.18
C PHE A 46 22.66 3.23 2.20
N ASP A 47 23.72 2.50 1.87
CA ASP A 47 25.09 3.05 1.86
C ASP A 47 25.33 3.80 0.54
N GLU A 48 26.19 4.83 0.56
CA GLU A 48 26.52 5.65 -0.64
C GLU A 48 27.05 4.83 -1.82
N ALA A 49 27.63 3.65 -1.55
CA ALA A 49 28.09 2.70 -2.57
C ALA A 49 26.94 2.06 -3.37
N ASP A 50 25.71 2.05 -2.84
CA ASP A 50 24.53 1.53 -3.55
C ASP A 50 24.05 2.48 -4.67
N TYR A 51 24.57 3.72 -4.74
CA TYR A 51 24.22 4.72 -5.76
C TYR A 51 24.82 4.42 -7.13
N ASP A 52 25.99 3.79 -7.18
CA ASP A 52 26.73 3.48 -8.42
C ASP A 52 26.21 2.23 -9.16
N ASP A 53 25.31 1.46 -8.55
CA ASP A 53 24.80 0.17 -9.07
C ASP A 53 23.35 0.22 -9.60
N LEU A 54 22.70 1.38 -9.61
CA LEU A 54 21.33 1.51 -10.12
C LEU A 54 21.29 1.65 -11.66
N PRO A 55 20.36 0.98 -12.37
CA PRO A 55 20.18 1.17 -13.81
C PRO A 55 19.83 2.63 -14.18
N ASP A 56 20.31 3.13 -15.32
CA ASP A 56 20.02 4.49 -15.79
C ASP A 56 18.51 4.76 -16.03
N SER A 57 17.73 3.70 -16.22
CA SER A 57 16.27 3.80 -16.32
C SER A 57 15.57 2.51 -15.94
N ILE A 58 14.36 2.65 -15.41
CA ILE A 58 13.40 1.58 -15.15
C ILE A 58 12.05 2.02 -15.68
N ASP A 59 11.33 1.11 -16.33
CA ASP A 59 9.95 1.34 -16.77
C ASP A 59 9.11 0.08 -16.52
N LEU A 60 8.10 0.20 -15.67
CA LEU A 60 7.14 -0.86 -15.33
C LEU A 60 5.75 -0.61 -15.94
N SER A 61 5.60 0.42 -16.79
CA SER A 61 4.29 0.88 -17.29
C SER A 61 3.50 -0.17 -18.07
N ASP A 62 4.18 -1.14 -18.69
CA ASP A 62 3.58 -2.27 -19.41
C ASP A 62 2.86 -3.27 -18.48
N LYS A 63 3.15 -3.23 -17.17
CA LYS A 63 2.55 -4.11 -16.16
C LYS A 63 1.27 -3.54 -15.54
N PHE A 64 0.88 -2.32 -15.91
CA PHE A 64 -0.30 -1.65 -15.38
C PHE A 64 -1.49 -1.76 -16.34
N PRO A 65 -2.73 -1.75 -15.81
CA PRO A 65 -3.90 -1.48 -16.64
C PRO A 65 -3.76 -0.12 -17.34
N GLN A 66 -4.44 0.05 -18.47
CA GLN A 66 -4.57 1.35 -19.13
C GLN A 66 -5.05 2.41 -18.13
N ALA A 67 -4.55 3.64 -18.23
CA ALA A 67 -4.93 4.71 -17.34
C ALA A 67 -6.45 4.93 -17.30
N GLY A 68 -7.01 4.76 -16.10
CA GLY A 68 -8.42 5.02 -15.85
C GLY A 68 -8.72 6.50 -15.64
N ASN A 69 -10.00 6.82 -15.44
CA ASN A 69 -10.46 8.20 -15.31
C ASN A 69 -11.35 8.37 -14.07
N GLN A 70 -10.86 9.12 -13.08
CA GLN A 70 -11.58 9.40 -11.85
C GLN A 70 -12.74 10.38 -12.02
N GLY A 71 -12.78 11.11 -13.13
CA GLY A 71 -13.80 12.11 -13.39
C GLY A 71 -13.83 13.18 -12.30
N ARG A 72 -15.01 13.40 -11.73
CA ARG A 72 -15.31 14.53 -10.82
C ARG A 72 -15.26 14.17 -9.34
N MET A 73 -14.85 12.97 -8.97
CA MET A 73 -14.83 12.54 -7.57
C MET A 73 -13.41 12.62 -7.00
N GLY A 74 -13.31 12.91 -5.71
CA GLY A 74 -12.11 12.79 -4.88
C GLY A 74 -11.69 11.35 -4.60
N SER A 75 -11.57 10.55 -5.66
CA SER A 75 -11.30 9.11 -5.60
C SER A 75 -9.89 8.74 -6.05
N CYS A 76 -8.98 9.72 -6.22
CA CYS A 76 -7.59 9.50 -6.64
C CYS A 76 -6.89 8.40 -5.82
N TRP A 77 -7.09 8.39 -4.51
CA TRP A 77 -6.54 7.37 -3.61
C TRP A 77 -7.07 5.98 -3.92
N ALA A 78 -8.33 5.82 -4.32
CA ALA A 78 -8.89 4.52 -4.72
C ALA A 78 -8.36 4.07 -6.09
N TRP A 79 -8.20 5.01 -7.03
CA TRP A 79 -7.60 4.74 -8.34
C TRP A 79 -6.14 4.33 -8.24
N ALA A 80 -5.32 5.09 -7.51
CA ALA A 80 -3.91 4.80 -7.32
C ALA A 80 -3.70 3.47 -6.58
N THR A 81 -4.40 3.26 -5.45
CA THR A 81 -4.16 2.09 -4.60
C THR A 81 -4.78 0.80 -5.13
N THR A 82 -5.99 0.87 -5.70
CA THR A 82 -6.75 -0.33 -6.10
C THR A 82 -6.67 -0.58 -7.60
N TYR A 83 -7.12 0.37 -8.41
CA TYR A 83 -7.18 0.16 -9.85
C TYR A 83 -5.80 -0.03 -10.46
N ALA A 84 -4.87 0.89 -10.17
CA ALA A 84 -3.51 0.83 -10.68
C ALA A 84 -2.66 -0.15 -9.87
N TYR A 85 -2.34 0.20 -8.61
CA TYR A 85 -1.34 -0.53 -7.83
C TYR A 85 -1.73 -1.96 -7.50
N PHE A 86 -2.92 -2.19 -6.93
CA PHE A 86 -3.31 -3.53 -6.50
C PHE A 86 -3.50 -4.51 -7.67
N SER A 87 -4.02 -4.03 -8.80
CA SER A 87 -4.09 -4.80 -10.06
C SER A 87 -2.69 -5.20 -10.54
N TYR A 88 -1.78 -4.23 -10.66
CA TYR A 88 -0.37 -4.49 -10.98
C TYR A 88 0.23 -5.52 -10.02
N TYR A 89 0.11 -5.30 -8.72
CA TYR A 89 0.74 -6.14 -7.71
C TYR A 89 0.19 -7.57 -7.70
N LYS A 90 -1.13 -7.76 -7.79
CA LYS A 90 -1.71 -9.11 -7.88
C LYS A 90 -1.28 -9.83 -9.15
N ASN A 91 -1.08 -9.11 -10.25
CA ASN A 91 -0.61 -9.69 -11.51
C ASN A 91 0.89 -10.01 -11.47
N THR A 92 1.70 -9.40 -10.61
CA THR A 92 3.10 -9.86 -10.43
C THR A 92 3.22 -11.15 -9.62
N LEU A 93 2.16 -11.56 -8.91
CA LEU A 93 2.12 -12.81 -8.13
C LEU A 93 1.71 -14.05 -8.95
N GLY A 94 1.39 -13.89 -10.24
CA GLY A 94 0.93 -14.99 -11.09
C GLY A 94 0.79 -14.59 -12.56
N THR A 95 0.04 -15.36 -13.34
CA THR A 95 -0.16 -15.10 -14.79
C THR A 95 -1.57 -14.60 -15.13
N ASN A 96 -2.30 -14.12 -14.12
CA ASN A 96 -3.66 -13.61 -14.30
C ASN A 96 -3.63 -12.13 -14.74
N ASN A 97 -4.72 -11.68 -15.35
CA ASN A 97 -4.92 -10.27 -15.69
C ASN A 97 -6.09 -9.70 -14.86
N PHE A 98 -5.82 -9.48 -13.57
CA PHE A 98 -6.78 -8.88 -12.66
C PHE A 98 -6.79 -7.37 -12.82
N ILE A 99 -8.00 -6.79 -12.87
CA ILE A 99 -8.23 -5.35 -12.79
C ILE A 99 -9.26 -5.12 -11.68
N PHE A 100 -8.86 -4.40 -10.63
CA PHE A 100 -9.70 -4.18 -9.45
C PHE A 100 -10.47 -2.87 -9.51
N SER A 101 -11.61 -2.86 -8.83
CA SER A 101 -12.58 -1.78 -8.87
C SER A 101 -12.20 -0.64 -7.92
N PRO A 102 -11.87 0.57 -8.42
CA PRO A 102 -11.71 1.74 -7.56
C PRO A 102 -13.05 2.18 -6.96
N THR A 103 -14.18 1.89 -7.63
CA THR A 103 -15.55 2.17 -7.15
C THR A 103 -15.83 1.52 -5.80
N TYR A 104 -15.66 0.20 -5.72
CA TYR A 104 -15.76 -0.58 -4.48
C TYR A 104 -14.93 0.03 -3.35
N THR A 105 -13.63 0.22 -3.58
CA THR A 105 -12.72 0.77 -2.56
C THR A 105 -13.14 2.17 -2.13
N TYR A 106 -13.56 3.02 -3.08
CA TYR A 106 -14.04 4.37 -2.77
C TYR A 106 -15.25 4.34 -1.85
N HIS A 107 -16.29 3.58 -2.17
CA HIS A 107 -17.51 3.56 -1.35
C HIS A 107 -17.35 2.84 -0.02
N GLU A 108 -16.49 1.82 0.07
CA GLU A 108 -16.24 1.09 1.31
C GLU A 108 -15.34 1.88 2.28
N HIS A 109 -14.48 2.76 1.77
CA HIS A 109 -13.46 3.43 2.59
C HIS A 109 -13.54 4.96 2.62
N LYS A 110 -14.45 5.60 1.88
CA LYS A 110 -14.71 7.03 2.07
C LYS A 110 -15.08 7.31 3.54
N LYS A 111 -14.57 8.41 4.09
CA LYS A 111 -14.80 8.75 5.50
C LYS A 111 -16.20 9.29 5.75
N THR A 112 -16.71 10.07 4.80
CA THR A 112 -18.00 10.74 4.89
C THR A 112 -18.89 10.22 3.79
N TYR A 113 -20.03 9.61 4.15
CA TYR A 113 -20.86 8.94 3.17
C TYR A 113 -21.38 9.91 2.10
N ASN A 114 -21.99 11.03 2.43
CA ASN A 114 -22.58 11.93 1.43
C ASN A 114 -21.60 12.89 0.73
N ASP A 115 -20.30 12.73 0.94
CA ASP A 115 -19.28 13.64 0.42
C ASP A 115 -18.52 12.98 -0.74
N CYS A 116 -18.78 13.46 -1.96
CA CYS A 116 -18.12 12.96 -3.16
C CYS A 116 -16.62 13.31 -3.21
N GLU A 117 -16.18 14.20 -2.33
CA GLU A 117 -14.79 14.66 -2.20
C GLU A 117 -14.09 14.08 -0.98
N SER A 118 -14.72 13.09 -0.33
CA SER A 118 -14.21 12.51 0.90
C SER A 118 -12.79 11.95 0.72
N ALA A 119 -11.86 12.66 1.35
CA ALA A 119 -10.45 12.32 1.42
C ALA A 119 -10.20 11.00 2.17
N ASN A 120 -9.20 10.26 1.73
CA ASN A 120 -8.59 9.21 2.53
C ASN A 120 -7.10 9.07 2.21
N SER A 121 -6.33 8.63 3.21
CA SER A 121 -4.90 8.35 3.07
C SER A 121 -4.66 7.17 2.14
N SER A 122 -3.99 7.40 1.00
CA SER A 122 -3.63 6.34 0.07
C SER A 122 -2.78 5.24 0.71
N TYR A 123 -1.89 5.56 1.66
CA TYR A 123 -1.17 4.57 2.47
C TYR A 123 -2.10 3.68 3.30
N LYS A 124 -3.02 4.27 4.06
CA LYS A 124 -3.95 3.52 4.93
C LYS A 124 -4.91 2.68 4.09
N VAL A 125 -5.41 3.22 2.97
CA VAL A 125 -6.31 2.50 2.07
C VAL A 125 -5.60 1.33 1.40
N LEU A 126 -4.38 1.50 0.91
CA LEU A 126 -3.62 0.38 0.34
C LEU A 126 -3.49 -0.76 1.37
N GLY A 127 -3.19 -0.42 2.63
CA GLY A 127 -3.13 -1.40 3.71
C GLY A 127 -4.46 -2.12 4.00
N LYS A 128 -5.61 -1.45 3.81
CA LYS A 128 -6.94 -2.07 3.89
C LYS A 128 -7.20 -2.98 2.69
N VAL A 129 -6.92 -2.53 1.48
CA VAL A 129 -7.08 -3.32 0.24
C VAL A 129 -6.27 -4.62 0.31
N LEU A 130 -5.07 -4.62 0.89
CA LEU A 130 -4.32 -5.86 1.10
C LEU A 130 -5.04 -6.85 2.04
N LYS A 131 -5.75 -6.37 3.06
CA LYS A 131 -6.39 -7.21 4.10
C LYS A 131 -7.81 -7.63 3.74
N GLU A 132 -8.54 -6.75 3.07
CA GLU A 132 -9.98 -6.86 2.82
C GLU A 132 -10.28 -7.14 1.35
N GLY A 133 -9.29 -6.94 0.47
CA GLY A 133 -9.41 -7.12 -0.98
C GLY A 133 -10.32 -6.10 -1.65
N SER A 134 -10.70 -6.39 -2.88
CA SER A 134 -11.61 -5.57 -3.69
C SER A 134 -12.34 -6.44 -4.71
N LEU A 135 -13.43 -5.90 -5.28
CA LEU A 135 -14.09 -6.50 -6.43
C LEU A 135 -13.28 -6.27 -7.70
N PHE A 136 -13.52 -7.09 -8.73
CA PHE A 136 -13.04 -6.77 -10.07
C PHE A 136 -13.78 -5.57 -10.66
N HIS A 137 -13.08 -4.80 -11.49
CA HIS A 137 -13.64 -3.64 -12.19
C HIS A 137 -14.82 -4.03 -13.09
N SER A 138 -14.85 -5.26 -13.60
CA SER A 138 -15.99 -5.81 -14.36
C SER A 138 -17.23 -6.07 -13.50
N GLN A 139 -17.06 -6.35 -12.20
CA GLN A 139 -18.15 -6.58 -11.24
C GLN A 139 -18.71 -5.27 -10.70
N MET A 140 -17.90 -4.22 -10.61
CA MET A 140 -18.31 -2.88 -10.20
C MET A 140 -17.59 -1.82 -11.03
N LYS A 141 -18.25 -1.35 -12.09
CA LYS A 141 -17.72 -0.30 -12.96
C LYS A 141 -17.68 1.05 -12.25
N TYR A 142 -16.89 1.96 -12.79
CA TYR A 142 -16.78 3.31 -12.25
C TYR A 142 -17.90 4.19 -12.79
N ASP A 143 -18.52 4.96 -11.90
CA ASP A 143 -19.53 5.96 -12.21
C ASP A 143 -19.21 7.22 -11.41
N ASP A 144 -18.61 8.20 -12.08
CA ASP A 144 -18.18 9.46 -11.47
C ASP A 144 -19.34 10.40 -11.11
N LYS A 145 -20.58 10.00 -11.39
CA LYS A 145 -21.80 10.74 -11.07
C LYS A 145 -22.47 10.22 -9.79
N ASN A 146 -22.08 9.05 -9.32
CA ASN A 146 -22.70 8.41 -8.16
C ASN A 146 -21.67 8.12 -7.08
N CYS A 147 -21.51 9.05 -6.14
CA CYS A 147 -20.63 8.86 -5.00
C CYS A 147 -21.28 8.12 -3.82
N ASN A 148 -22.57 7.73 -3.91
CA ASN A 148 -23.37 7.17 -2.81
C ASN A 148 -23.89 5.76 -3.08
N VAL A 149 -22.96 4.80 -3.15
CA VAL A 149 -23.30 3.38 -3.27
C VAL A 149 -23.09 2.66 -1.94
N ASN A 150 -24.07 1.85 -1.54
CA ASN A 150 -23.96 0.96 -0.40
C ASN A 150 -23.35 -0.39 -0.84
N ILE A 151 -22.26 -0.78 -0.19
CA ILE A 151 -21.61 -2.08 -0.42
C ILE A 151 -22.31 -3.17 0.40
N THR A 152 -22.78 -4.21 -0.27
CA THR A 152 -23.49 -5.34 0.34
C THR A 152 -22.54 -6.33 1.02
N SER A 153 -23.02 -7.10 1.99
CA SER A 153 -22.23 -8.14 2.65
C SER A 153 -21.70 -9.21 1.68
N GLU A 154 -22.45 -9.52 0.62
CA GLU A 154 -22.00 -10.47 -0.41
C GLU A 154 -20.83 -9.90 -1.21
N GLN A 155 -20.88 -8.61 -1.58
CA GLN A 155 -19.76 -7.95 -2.24
C GLN A 155 -18.51 -7.92 -1.36
N LYS A 156 -18.65 -7.71 -0.04
CA LYS A 156 -17.52 -7.77 0.90
C LYS A 156 -16.91 -9.17 0.98
N LYS A 157 -17.74 -10.21 0.93
CA LYS A 157 -17.29 -11.61 0.90
C LYS A 157 -16.48 -11.91 -0.36
N ILE A 158 -16.96 -11.50 -1.53
CA ILE A 158 -16.24 -11.65 -2.81
C ILE A 158 -14.94 -10.85 -2.80
N ALA A 159 -14.95 -9.63 -2.27
CA ALA A 159 -13.74 -8.82 -2.16
C ALA A 159 -12.67 -9.52 -1.31
N LEU A 160 -13.06 -10.14 -0.19
CA LEU A 160 -12.15 -10.83 0.71
C LEU A 160 -11.42 -12.01 0.04
N GLU A 161 -12.03 -12.68 -0.94
CA GLU A 161 -11.39 -13.74 -1.73
C GLU A 161 -10.18 -13.23 -2.53
N ASN A 162 -10.16 -11.92 -2.83
CA ASN A 162 -9.06 -11.29 -3.57
C ASN A 162 -7.97 -10.70 -2.67
N ALA A 163 -8.16 -10.68 -1.34
CA ALA A 163 -7.21 -10.15 -0.38
C ALA A 163 -5.86 -10.89 -0.40
N ILE A 164 -4.80 -10.21 0.04
CA ILE A 164 -3.44 -10.76 0.23
C ILE A 164 -2.90 -10.36 1.61
N PRO A 165 -3.47 -10.91 2.70
CA PRO A 165 -3.19 -10.44 4.06
C PRO A 165 -1.77 -10.74 4.55
N ASN A 166 -0.98 -11.53 3.80
CA ASN A 166 0.43 -11.82 4.09
C ASN A 166 1.39 -10.71 3.65
N TYR A 167 0.87 -9.63 3.08
CA TYR A 167 1.64 -8.48 2.63
C TYR A 167 1.39 -7.27 3.53
N GLU A 168 2.36 -6.35 3.57
CA GLU A 168 2.28 -5.10 4.29
C GLU A 168 2.70 -3.93 3.40
N VAL A 169 2.24 -2.74 3.77
CA VAL A 169 2.64 -1.48 3.13
C VAL A 169 3.78 -0.87 3.94
N LYS A 170 4.84 -0.44 3.25
CA LYS A 170 5.90 0.40 3.83
C LYS A 170 5.81 1.79 3.26
N MET A 171 5.81 2.78 4.14
CA MET A 171 5.91 4.18 3.79
C MET A 171 7.37 4.59 3.67
N ILE A 172 7.65 5.50 2.76
CA ILE A 172 8.92 6.18 2.54
C ILE A 172 8.61 7.67 2.53
N ILE A 173 9.40 8.43 3.28
CA ILE A 173 9.30 9.88 3.36
C ILE A 173 10.62 10.44 2.86
N ASP A 174 10.56 11.29 1.83
CA ASP A 174 11.67 12.11 1.32
C ASP A 174 12.97 11.35 1.04
N ASP A 175 12.86 10.20 0.36
CA ASP A 175 14.02 9.38 0.00
C ASP A 175 13.93 8.89 -1.45
N LEU A 176 14.38 9.75 -2.36
CA LEU A 176 14.38 9.47 -3.80
C LEU A 176 15.27 8.27 -4.15
N PHE A 177 16.35 8.04 -3.39
CA PHE A 177 17.24 6.91 -3.62
C PHE A 177 16.51 5.59 -3.34
N THR A 178 15.87 5.49 -2.17
CA THR A 178 15.06 4.33 -1.81
C THR A 178 13.95 4.08 -2.84
N MET A 179 13.30 5.12 -3.35
CA MET A 179 12.31 4.99 -4.42
C MET A 179 12.92 4.37 -5.68
N LYS A 180 14.07 4.86 -6.16
CA LYS A 180 14.76 4.29 -7.33
C LYS A 180 15.20 2.84 -7.08
N LYS A 181 15.71 2.53 -5.89
CA LYS A 181 16.10 1.17 -5.52
C LYS A 181 14.91 0.20 -5.56
N ILE A 182 13.77 0.60 -5.00
CA ILE A 182 12.54 -0.21 -5.03
C ILE A 182 12.04 -0.44 -6.46
N LEU A 183 12.10 0.58 -7.31
CA LEU A 183 11.78 0.45 -8.73
C LEU A 183 12.74 -0.53 -9.43
N SER A 184 14.04 -0.47 -9.12
CA SER A 184 15.04 -1.40 -9.68
C SER A 184 14.80 -2.86 -9.27
N ASP A 185 14.17 -3.09 -8.10
CA ASP A 185 13.71 -4.41 -7.66
C ASP A 185 12.38 -4.82 -8.32
N GLY A 186 11.92 -4.08 -9.33
CA GLY A 186 10.72 -4.34 -10.10
C GLY A 186 9.41 -4.01 -9.36
N LYS A 187 9.47 -3.18 -8.32
CA LYS A 187 8.31 -2.78 -7.49
C LYS A 187 7.93 -1.33 -7.74
N ALA A 188 6.67 -1.10 -8.08
CA ALA A 188 6.10 0.25 -8.16
C ALA A 188 5.82 0.85 -6.77
N LEU A 189 5.56 2.16 -6.73
CA LEU A 189 5.18 2.89 -5.51
C LEU A 189 3.90 3.70 -5.72
N VAL A 190 3.01 3.72 -4.74
CA VAL A 190 1.95 4.75 -4.66
C VAL A 190 2.58 6.01 -4.07
N ILE A 191 2.29 7.17 -4.64
CA ILE A 191 2.75 8.47 -4.15
C ILE A 191 1.58 9.36 -3.79
N SER A 192 1.70 10.06 -2.67
CA SER A 192 0.87 11.22 -2.32
C SER A 192 1.71 12.47 -2.48
N MET A 193 1.26 13.44 -3.26
CA MET A 193 2.00 14.69 -3.44
C MET A 193 1.08 15.88 -3.66
N LYS A 194 1.61 17.07 -3.37
CA LYS A 194 0.99 18.33 -3.77
C LYS A 194 1.10 18.49 -5.28
N VAL A 195 -0.01 18.82 -5.92
CA VAL A 195 -0.11 19.04 -7.36
C VAL A 195 -0.81 20.35 -7.65
N ASP A 196 -0.83 20.75 -8.92
CA ASP A 196 -1.48 21.98 -9.34
C ASP A 196 -2.09 21.94 -10.75
N ASP A 197 -2.73 23.04 -11.13
CA ASP A 197 -3.35 23.24 -12.45
C ASP A 197 -2.37 23.13 -13.64
N ASN A 198 -1.10 23.44 -13.44
CA ASN A 198 -0.07 23.27 -14.47
C ASN A 198 0.22 21.79 -14.76
N LEU A 199 0.12 20.90 -13.76
CA LEU A 199 0.22 19.45 -14.00
C LEU A 199 -0.82 19.00 -15.04
N PHE A 200 -2.09 19.34 -14.79
CA PHE A 200 -3.19 19.01 -15.70
C PHE A 200 -2.97 19.61 -17.09
N LYS A 201 -2.60 20.90 -17.15
CA LYS A 201 -2.34 21.62 -18.38
C LYS A 201 -1.23 20.98 -19.21
N VAL A 202 -0.11 20.60 -18.60
CA VAL A 202 1.02 19.95 -19.31
C VAL A 202 0.55 18.67 -20.00
N GLY A 203 -0.14 17.78 -19.27
CA GLY A 203 -0.60 16.53 -19.87
C GLY A 203 -1.66 16.75 -20.96
N GLN A 204 -2.57 17.71 -20.78
CA GLN A 204 -3.59 18.03 -21.80
C GLN A 204 -2.97 18.59 -23.08
N LEU A 205 -2.08 19.57 -22.97
CA LEU A 205 -1.41 20.18 -24.13
C LEU A 205 -0.53 19.16 -24.86
N TRP A 206 0.14 18.28 -24.12
CA TRP A 206 0.94 17.23 -24.72
C TRP A 206 0.08 16.25 -25.53
N ALA A 207 -1.05 15.81 -24.98
CA ALA A 207 -1.94 14.87 -25.67
C ALA A 207 -2.57 15.44 -26.95
N GLN A 208 -2.79 16.77 -26.99
CA GLN A 208 -3.28 17.46 -28.18
C GLN A 208 -2.21 17.59 -29.28
N ASP A 209 -1.01 18.00 -28.89
CA ASP A 209 0.07 18.29 -29.83
C ASP A 209 0.84 17.02 -30.27
N LYS A 210 0.76 15.93 -29.49
CA LYS A 210 1.51 14.66 -29.66
C LYS A 210 2.99 14.91 -30.01
N LYS A 211 3.66 15.69 -29.15
CA LYS A 211 5.03 16.15 -29.38
C LYS A 211 6.03 14.98 -29.41
N THR A 212 7.16 15.20 -30.08
CA THR A 212 8.29 14.24 -30.13
C THR A 212 9.04 14.10 -28.80
N GLN A 213 8.76 14.97 -27.83
CA GLN A 213 9.33 14.94 -26.47
C GLN A 213 8.31 14.34 -25.51
N VAL A 214 8.73 13.91 -24.32
CA VAL A 214 7.82 13.38 -23.29
C VAL A 214 7.13 14.51 -22.50
N PRO A 215 5.94 14.28 -21.90
CA PRO A 215 5.31 15.29 -21.06
C PRO A 215 6.03 15.38 -19.71
N ILE A 216 6.61 16.55 -19.40
CA ILE A 216 7.31 16.80 -18.14
C ILE A 216 6.64 17.96 -17.40
N TRP A 217 6.17 17.73 -16.18
CA TRP A 217 5.66 18.79 -15.31
C TRP A 217 6.77 19.30 -14.39
N ASN A 218 7.35 20.44 -14.76
CA ASN A 218 8.56 21.01 -14.15
C ASN A 218 8.34 22.37 -13.45
N GLU A 219 7.13 22.91 -13.52
CA GLU A 219 6.81 24.22 -12.97
C GLU A 219 5.53 24.15 -12.17
N PHE A 220 5.56 24.70 -10.95
CA PHE A 220 4.41 24.68 -10.06
C PHE A 220 3.46 25.84 -10.37
N GLY A 221 2.20 25.52 -10.60
CA GLY A 221 1.09 26.42 -10.85
C GLY A 221 0.49 27.07 -9.60
N SER A 222 -0.70 27.64 -9.78
CA SER A 222 -1.33 28.54 -8.81
C SER A 222 -2.44 27.87 -8.00
N LYS A 223 -3.20 26.96 -8.62
CA LYS A 223 -4.30 26.24 -7.97
C LYS A 223 -3.77 24.90 -7.53
N GLN A 224 -3.84 24.64 -6.23
CA GLN A 224 -3.11 23.55 -5.61
C GLN A 224 -4.09 22.58 -4.95
N GLY A 225 -3.70 21.31 -4.90
CA GLY A 225 -4.37 20.26 -4.14
C GLY A 225 -3.38 19.16 -3.80
N HIS A 226 -3.88 18.07 -3.22
CA HIS A 226 -3.10 16.84 -3.10
C HIS A 226 -3.56 15.85 -4.16
N HIS A 227 -2.77 14.83 -4.41
CA HIS A 227 -3.16 13.80 -5.37
C HIS A 227 -2.41 12.51 -5.11
N ALA A 228 -3.12 11.40 -5.24
CA ALA A 228 -2.53 10.08 -5.19
C ALA A 228 -2.33 9.53 -6.60
N MET A 229 -1.11 9.09 -6.90
CA MET A 229 -0.70 8.55 -8.20
C MET A 229 0.21 7.34 -8.01
N VAL A 230 0.70 6.74 -9.10
CA VAL A 230 1.64 5.60 -9.02
C VAL A 230 2.95 5.90 -9.76
N VAL A 231 4.07 5.78 -9.06
CA VAL A 231 5.41 5.79 -9.64
C VAL A 231 5.69 4.43 -10.28
N THR A 232 5.94 4.44 -11.58
CA THR A 232 6.10 3.23 -12.41
C THR A 232 7.50 3.08 -12.97
N GLY A 233 8.36 4.08 -12.80
CA GLY A 233 9.71 4.05 -13.35
C GLY A 233 10.48 5.34 -13.10
N TYR A 234 11.71 5.38 -13.58
CA TYR A 234 12.55 6.57 -13.59
C TYR A 234 13.49 6.56 -14.79
N ASN A 235 14.06 7.73 -15.11
CA ASN A 235 15.03 7.87 -16.19
C ASN A 235 16.01 8.99 -15.84
N GLU A 236 17.29 8.66 -15.75
CA GLU A 236 18.36 9.60 -15.38
C GLU A 236 18.63 10.64 -16.47
N ALA A 237 18.32 10.37 -17.73
CA ALA A 237 18.42 11.38 -18.81
C ALA A 237 17.40 12.52 -18.61
N TYR A 238 16.23 12.21 -18.06
CA TYR A 238 15.21 13.21 -17.71
C TYR A 238 15.34 13.73 -16.28
N LYS A 239 16.12 13.04 -15.44
CA LYS A 239 16.18 13.24 -13.98
C LYS A 239 14.77 13.28 -13.37
N ALA A 240 13.94 12.31 -13.76
CA ALA A 240 12.51 12.30 -13.45
C ALA A 240 11.95 10.90 -13.22
N PHE A 241 10.88 10.83 -12.43
CA PHE A 241 10.06 9.64 -12.25
C PHE A 241 8.93 9.61 -13.29
N LYS A 242 8.59 8.42 -13.79
CA LYS A 242 7.43 8.17 -14.65
C LYS A 242 6.22 7.84 -13.79
N ILE A 243 5.15 8.61 -13.92
CA ILE A 243 3.98 8.57 -13.05
C ILE A 243 2.74 8.19 -13.87
N LEU A 244 2.03 7.15 -13.43
CA LEU A 244 0.70 6.81 -13.91
C LEU A 244 -0.34 7.63 -13.15
N ASN A 245 -1.18 8.35 -13.89
CA ASN A 245 -2.27 9.15 -13.35
C ASN A 245 -3.65 8.51 -13.63
N SER A 246 -4.71 9.08 -13.05
CA SER A 246 -6.10 8.63 -13.14
C SER A 246 -7.02 9.65 -13.83
N TRP A 247 -6.52 10.32 -14.88
CA TRP A 247 -7.29 11.30 -15.68
C TRP A 247 -7.56 10.82 -17.12
N GLY A 248 -7.50 9.51 -17.35
CA GLY A 248 -7.77 8.84 -18.62
C GLY A 248 -6.54 8.71 -19.52
N SER A 249 -6.60 7.77 -20.46
CA SER A 249 -5.53 7.54 -21.43
C SER A 249 -5.34 8.67 -22.45
N GLU A 250 -6.33 9.53 -22.61
CA GLU A 250 -6.26 10.70 -23.50
C GLU A 250 -5.57 11.91 -22.85
N TRP A 251 -5.11 11.78 -21.61
CA TRP A 251 -4.32 12.79 -20.91
C TRP A 251 -2.85 12.36 -20.83
N GLY A 252 -1.91 13.29 -21.07
CA GLY A 252 -0.49 12.97 -21.06
C GLY A 252 -0.12 11.91 -22.11
N ASP A 253 0.94 11.15 -21.83
CA ASP A 253 1.37 10.04 -22.68
C ASP A 253 0.64 8.76 -22.25
N GLN A 254 -0.54 8.53 -22.82
CA GLN A 254 -1.39 7.38 -22.47
C GLN A 254 -1.77 7.33 -20.97
N GLY A 255 -1.91 8.49 -20.33
CA GLY A 255 -2.15 8.64 -18.90
C GLY A 255 -0.89 8.79 -18.04
N TYR A 256 0.29 8.79 -18.66
CA TYR A 256 1.56 8.96 -17.98
C TYR A 256 2.14 10.38 -18.11
N ILE A 257 2.91 10.76 -17.11
CA ILE A 257 3.72 11.98 -17.12
C ILE A 257 5.06 11.75 -16.43
N TRP A 258 6.06 12.56 -16.76
CA TRP A 258 7.32 12.62 -16.04
C TRP A 258 7.33 13.76 -15.02
N ILE A 259 7.72 13.45 -13.79
CA ILE A 259 7.88 14.43 -12.71
C ILE A 259 9.35 14.46 -12.29
N PRO A 260 10.05 15.58 -12.48
CA PRO A 260 11.45 15.74 -12.11
C PRO A 260 11.73 15.45 -10.64
N TYR A 261 12.91 14.93 -10.32
CA TYR A 261 13.31 14.56 -8.97
C TYR A 261 13.16 15.69 -7.96
N HIS A 262 13.52 16.93 -8.32
CA HIS A 262 13.37 18.08 -7.44
C HIS A 262 11.90 18.48 -7.20
N MET A 263 10.99 18.17 -8.12
CA MET A 263 9.55 18.38 -7.92
C MET A 263 9.00 17.34 -6.93
N VAL A 264 9.43 16.08 -7.05
CA VAL A 264 9.08 15.03 -6.09
C VAL A 264 9.64 15.36 -4.71
N ASP A 265 10.93 15.69 -4.61
CA ASP A 265 11.60 16.07 -3.35
C ASP A 265 10.89 17.22 -2.63
N LYS A 266 10.41 18.20 -3.39
CA LYS A 266 9.80 19.42 -2.83
C LYS A 266 8.32 19.26 -2.46
N PHE A 267 7.57 18.44 -3.19
CA PHE A 267 6.11 18.43 -3.13
C PHE A 267 5.50 17.07 -2.75
N MET A 268 6.30 16.01 -2.67
CA MET A 268 5.83 14.71 -2.16
C MET A 268 5.52 14.81 -0.67
N ASN A 269 4.39 14.23 -0.28
CA ASN A 269 4.06 14.03 1.13
C ASN A 269 4.65 12.71 1.64
N TYR A 270 4.47 11.65 0.84
CA TYR A 270 5.05 10.33 1.07
C TYR A 270 4.95 9.49 -0.21
N SER A 271 5.75 8.42 -0.27
CA SER A 271 5.48 7.29 -1.14
C SER A 271 5.31 6.02 -0.31
N CYS A 272 4.69 4.98 -0.88
CA CYS A 272 4.58 3.71 -0.23
C CYS A 272 4.55 2.55 -1.22
N TYR A 273 4.98 1.38 -0.77
CA TYR A 273 5.05 0.17 -1.58
C TYR A 273 4.65 -1.05 -0.76
N VAL A 274 4.24 -2.11 -1.46
CA VAL A 274 3.89 -3.39 -0.86
C VAL A 274 5.10 -4.29 -0.84
N ARG A 275 5.32 -4.93 0.30
CA ARG A 275 6.25 -6.05 0.43
C ARG A 275 5.55 -7.21 1.10
N GLU A 276 6.05 -8.41 0.84
CA GLU A 276 5.70 -9.54 1.67
C GLU A 276 6.04 -9.18 3.12
N LYS A 277 5.15 -9.49 4.06
CA LYS A 277 5.51 -9.40 5.47
C LYS A 277 6.70 -10.30 5.63
N LYS A 278 7.85 -9.71 5.93
CA LYS A 278 8.98 -10.50 6.35
C LYS A 278 8.51 -11.24 7.60
N THR A 279 8.30 -12.54 7.48
CA THR A 279 8.65 -13.40 8.59
C THR A 279 10.16 -13.24 8.67
N ASP A 280 10.64 -12.26 9.44
CA ASP A 280 12.07 -11.90 9.56
C ASP A 280 12.84 -13.01 10.27
N ILE A 281 12.83 -14.19 9.66
CA ILE A 281 13.47 -15.39 10.17
C ILE A 281 13.95 -16.18 8.98
N ASN A 282 15.24 -16.02 8.69
CA ASN A 282 15.98 -17.02 7.93
C ASN A 282 15.97 -18.33 8.73
N PHE A 283 14.99 -19.19 8.46
CA PHE A 283 14.82 -20.44 9.20
C PHE A 283 15.93 -21.44 8.90
N GLU A 284 16.65 -21.34 7.79
CA GLU A 284 17.75 -22.23 7.43
C GLU A 284 19.03 -21.89 8.20
N GLU A 285 19.39 -20.60 8.34
CA GLU A 285 20.49 -20.19 9.24
C GLU A 285 20.16 -20.47 10.73
N LEU A 286 18.87 -20.46 11.09
CA LEU A 286 18.41 -20.76 12.46
C LEU A 286 18.00 -22.23 12.66
N ALA A 287 18.03 -23.06 11.63
CA ALA A 287 17.87 -24.52 11.74
C ALA A 287 19.17 -25.16 12.24
N GLN A 288 20.29 -24.45 12.12
CA GLN A 288 21.54 -24.74 12.83
C GLN A 288 21.48 -24.38 14.33
N ALA A 289 20.28 -24.27 14.92
CA ALA A 289 20.12 -23.96 16.33
C ALA A 289 20.59 -25.13 17.23
N PRO A 290 21.40 -24.84 18.27
CA PRO A 290 22.00 -25.86 19.12
C PRO A 290 20.95 -26.58 19.99
N ASN A 291 21.26 -27.82 20.38
CA ASN A 291 20.51 -28.65 21.33
C ASN A 291 19.82 -27.83 22.44
N PHE A 292 18.48 -27.74 22.39
CA PHE A 292 17.70 -27.03 23.41
C PHE A 292 17.68 -27.81 24.74
N SER A 293 17.92 -27.13 25.87
CA SER A 293 17.78 -27.74 27.20
C SER A 293 16.32 -27.68 27.69
N PRO A 294 15.76 -28.79 28.22
CA PRO A 294 14.42 -28.80 28.80
C PRO A 294 14.32 -27.93 30.05
N GLN A 295 13.20 -27.21 30.22
CA GLN A 295 12.73 -26.82 31.56
C GLN A 295 11.42 -27.55 31.86
N LYS A 296 11.33 -28.12 33.06
CA LYS A 296 10.17 -28.88 33.54
C LYS A 296 9.03 -27.92 33.84
N ASP A 297 8.12 -27.79 32.89
CA ASP A 297 6.72 -27.45 33.13
C ASP A 297 5.92 -28.32 32.14
N VAL A 298 5.21 -29.33 32.64
CA VAL A 298 4.25 -30.12 31.84
C VAL A 298 2.89 -29.79 32.42
N VAL A 299 2.05 -29.12 31.63
CA VAL A 299 0.71 -28.72 32.09
C VAL A 299 -0.33 -29.28 31.13
N ASN A 300 -1.12 -30.25 31.61
CA ASN A 300 -2.34 -30.77 30.98
C ASN A 300 -3.51 -29.80 31.20
N LYS A 301 -3.42 -28.56 30.70
CA LYS A 301 -4.53 -27.58 30.74
C LYS A 301 -4.81 -27.04 29.35
N SER A 302 -6.03 -26.55 29.12
CA SER A 302 -6.41 -25.83 27.90
C SER A 302 -5.71 -24.48 27.73
N LEU A 303 -5.01 -24.03 28.78
CA LEU A 303 -4.30 -22.75 28.87
C LEU A 303 -3.03 -22.92 29.72
N LEU A 304 -1.92 -22.37 29.26
CA LEU A 304 -0.67 -22.22 30.01
C LEU A 304 -0.15 -20.79 29.84
N SER A 305 0.09 -20.10 30.95
CA SER A 305 0.85 -18.84 30.98
C SER A 305 2.19 -19.09 31.66
N THR A 306 3.30 -18.83 30.97
CA THR A 306 4.66 -19.10 31.47
C THR A 306 5.67 -18.16 30.80
N TRP A 307 6.97 -18.43 30.95
CA TRP A 307 8.03 -17.69 30.29
C TRP A 307 9.07 -18.63 29.66
N VAL A 308 9.78 -18.14 28.64
CA VAL A 308 10.90 -18.83 28.00
C VAL A 308 12.03 -17.84 27.72
N LYS A 309 13.27 -18.29 27.82
CA LYS A 309 14.47 -17.49 27.50
C LYS A 309 15.18 -18.07 26.28
N LYS A 310 16.02 -17.26 25.62
CA LYS A 310 16.76 -17.64 24.41
C LYS A 310 17.49 -18.99 24.60
N LYS A 311 17.35 -19.90 23.63
CA LYS A 311 17.89 -21.29 23.62
C LYS A 311 17.24 -22.28 24.60
N TYR A 312 16.06 -21.97 25.13
CA TYR A 312 15.26 -22.89 25.96
C TYR A 312 13.89 -23.10 25.35
N TYR A 313 13.19 -24.15 25.79
CA TYR A 313 11.80 -24.39 25.45
C TYR A 313 10.93 -24.63 26.69
N ARG A 314 9.62 -24.54 26.49
CA ARG A 314 8.56 -24.97 27.42
C ARG A 314 7.70 -26.03 26.75
N LYS A 315 7.24 -27.00 27.54
CA LYS A 315 6.28 -27.98 27.04
C LYS A 315 4.87 -27.48 27.29
N PHE A 316 4.00 -27.67 26.31
CA PHE A 316 2.57 -27.50 26.45
C PHE A 316 1.90 -28.60 25.66
N ASP A 317 1.17 -29.50 26.33
CA ASP A 317 0.57 -30.65 25.66
C ASP A 317 1.66 -31.47 24.90
N VAL A 318 1.42 -31.78 23.61
CA VAL A 318 2.40 -32.42 22.71
C VAL A 318 3.46 -31.48 22.16
N LEU A 319 3.37 -30.18 22.45
CA LEU A 319 4.22 -29.14 21.85
C LEU A 319 5.44 -28.82 22.71
N LYS A 320 6.54 -28.48 22.05
CA LYS A 320 7.69 -27.76 22.62
C LYS A 320 7.73 -26.37 21.99
N ILE A 321 7.60 -25.34 22.82
CA ILE A 321 7.64 -23.93 22.42
C ILE A 321 9.01 -23.39 22.82
N GLY A 322 9.92 -23.29 21.84
CA GLY A 322 11.28 -22.80 21.98
C GLY A 322 11.41 -21.32 21.63
N LEU A 323 12.34 -20.62 22.29
CA LEU A 323 12.73 -19.25 21.93
C LEU A 323 14.13 -19.26 21.31
N ILE A 324 14.21 -19.04 20.00
CA ILE A 324 15.45 -19.06 19.24
C ILE A 324 16.21 -17.74 19.43
N GLN A 325 15.50 -16.63 19.25
CA GLN A 325 16.03 -15.28 19.37
C GLN A 325 15.11 -14.44 20.25
N PHE A 326 15.72 -13.52 20.98
CA PHE A 326 14.99 -12.58 21.80
C PHE A 326 15.72 -11.25 21.84
N LYS A 327 15.01 -10.17 21.51
CA LYS A 327 15.54 -8.79 21.55
C LYS A 327 14.62 -7.93 22.42
N PRO A 328 14.84 -7.94 23.76
CA PRO A 328 13.99 -7.22 24.71
C PRO A 328 13.80 -5.73 24.40
N SER A 329 14.86 -5.05 23.95
CA SER A 329 14.82 -3.61 23.60
C SER A 329 13.96 -3.31 22.38
N LYS A 330 13.80 -4.27 21.47
CA LYS A 330 12.97 -4.17 20.26
C LYS A 330 11.63 -4.88 20.43
N LYS A 331 11.31 -5.33 21.65
CA LYS A 331 10.04 -5.97 22.02
C LYS A 331 9.61 -7.17 21.16
N PHE A 332 10.55 -7.96 20.62
CA PHE A 332 10.22 -9.13 19.80
C PHE A 332 11.01 -10.40 20.16
N GLY A 333 10.48 -11.54 19.72
CA GLY A 333 11.13 -12.85 19.77
C GLY A 333 10.91 -13.67 18.50
N ILE A 334 11.77 -14.67 18.29
CA ILE A 334 11.61 -15.70 17.27
C ILE A 334 11.36 -17.02 17.98
N ILE A 335 10.18 -17.59 17.76
CA ILE A 335 9.74 -18.84 18.40
C ILE A 335 9.80 -20.01 17.42
N ASN A 336 10.07 -21.20 17.96
CA ASN A 336 9.92 -22.47 17.25
C ASN A 336 8.98 -23.38 18.03
N ILE A 337 8.00 -23.94 17.34
CA ILE A 337 7.03 -24.86 17.89
C ILE A 337 7.22 -26.18 17.18
N THR A 338 7.44 -27.22 17.97
CA THR A 338 7.70 -28.59 17.50
C THR A 338 6.87 -29.58 18.31
N SER A 339 6.71 -30.80 17.84
CA SER A 339 6.20 -31.94 18.61
C SER A 339 7.10 -33.16 18.42
N SER A 340 6.79 -34.27 19.06
CA SER A 340 7.48 -35.54 18.82
C SER A 340 7.21 -36.15 17.44
N GLN A 341 6.17 -35.69 16.73
CA GLN A 341 5.74 -36.22 15.43
C GLN A 341 6.03 -35.26 14.27
N ASN A 342 6.26 -33.98 14.56
CA ASN A 342 6.52 -32.94 13.57
C ASN A 342 7.51 -31.93 14.15
N GLU A 343 8.72 -31.87 13.59
CA GLU A 343 9.79 -30.98 14.03
C GLU A 343 9.64 -29.53 13.55
N ASP A 344 8.67 -29.24 12.67
CA ASP A 344 8.45 -27.93 12.05
C ASP A 344 6.97 -27.51 12.07
N ILE A 345 6.31 -27.55 13.24
CA ILE A 345 4.90 -27.13 13.36
C ILE A 345 4.74 -25.65 13.03
N LEU A 346 5.55 -24.80 13.66
CA LEU A 346 5.52 -23.36 13.42
C LEU A 346 6.82 -22.73 13.90
N LYS A 347 7.54 -22.10 12.99
CA LYS A 347 8.65 -21.22 13.33
C LYS A 347 8.20 -19.82 12.91
N THR A 348 8.23 -18.84 13.81
CA THR A 348 7.63 -17.52 13.51
C THR A 348 8.16 -16.40 14.40
N TYR A 349 8.00 -15.17 13.90
CA TYR A 349 8.31 -13.93 14.56
C TYR A 349 7.08 -13.51 15.37
N ILE A 350 7.30 -12.93 16.56
CA ILE A 350 6.21 -12.44 17.40
C ILE A 350 6.66 -11.21 18.20
N GLU A 351 5.87 -10.14 18.13
CA GLU A 351 6.06 -8.92 18.92
C GLU A 351 5.26 -8.96 20.22
N LEU A 352 5.68 -8.15 21.19
CA LEU A 352 4.98 -7.98 22.45
C LEU A 352 3.54 -7.51 22.21
N GLY A 353 2.57 -8.31 22.66
CA GLY A 353 1.13 -8.06 22.50
C GLY A 353 0.50 -8.90 21.38
N GLU A 354 1.29 -9.42 20.44
CA GLU A 354 0.78 -10.20 19.32
C GLU A 354 0.34 -11.61 19.74
N THR A 355 -0.60 -12.15 18.96
CA THR A 355 -1.07 -13.53 19.09
C THR A 355 -0.94 -14.24 17.75
N VAL A 356 -0.25 -15.37 17.74
CA VAL A 356 -0.16 -16.26 16.59
C VAL A 356 -1.07 -17.47 16.80
N ALA A 357 -1.87 -17.80 15.79
CA ALA A 357 -2.69 -19.01 15.77
C ALA A 357 -2.09 -20.05 14.82
N PHE A 358 -2.12 -21.32 15.21
CA PHE A 358 -1.63 -22.43 14.39
C PHE A 358 -2.41 -23.70 14.68
N TYR A 359 -2.27 -24.70 13.82
CA TYR A 359 -2.95 -25.99 13.95
C TYR A 359 -1.93 -27.12 14.08
N ASN A 360 -2.24 -28.10 14.92
CA ASN A 360 -1.50 -29.35 14.97
C ASN A 360 -2.50 -30.49 15.17
N ASN A 361 -2.53 -31.45 14.24
CA ASN A 361 -3.46 -32.59 14.24
C ASN A 361 -4.92 -32.18 14.47
N GLY A 362 -5.40 -31.15 13.75
CA GLY A 362 -6.78 -30.66 13.83
C GLY A 362 -7.13 -29.83 15.07
N ILE A 363 -6.21 -29.68 16.02
CA ILE A 363 -6.40 -28.82 17.20
C ILE A 363 -5.87 -27.43 16.90
N LYS A 364 -6.67 -26.40 17.18
CA LYS A 364 -6.25 -25.00 17.07
C LYS A 364 -5.55 -24.56 18.35
N TYR A 365 -4.36 -24.01 18.20
CA TYR A 365 -3.60 -23.38 19.26
C TYR A 365 -3.51 -21.87 19.02
N LYS A 366 -3.45 -21.10 20.11
CA LYS A 366 -3.13 -19.66 20.08
C LYS A 366 -1.99 -19.41 21.04
N LEU A 367 -0.93 -18.75 20.60
CA LEU A 367 0.19 -18.31 21.43
C LEU A 367 0.26 -16.79 21.40
N LYS A 368 0.18 -16.16 22.58
CA LYS A 368 0.30 -14.72 22.78
C LYS A 368 1.59 -14.37 23.48
N PHE A 369 2.32 -13.36 23.01
CA PHE A 369 3.46 -12.79 23.73
C PHE A 369 2.95 -11.71 24.69
N ASP A 370 2.91 -12.01 25.99
CA ASP A 370 2.25 -11.17 26.99
C ASP A 370 3.14 -10.09 27.58
N ASN A 371 4.39 -10.40 27.93
CA ASN A 371 5.26 -9.47 28.66
C ASN A 371 6.76 -9.84 28.56
N ILE A 372 7.64 -8.90 28.90
CA ILE A 372 9.08 -9.10 29.01
C ILE A 372 9.50 -8.89 30.47
N GLY A 373 10.00 -9.94 31.10
CA GLY A 373 10.44 -9.92 32.50
C GLY A 373 11.76 -10.63 32.74
N GLY A 374 12.09 -10.87 34.01
CA GLY A 374 13.27 -11.65 34.40
C GLY A 374 13.09 -13.15 34.19
N ALA A 375 14.16 -13.86 33.86
CA ALA A 375 14.16 -15.31 33.73
C ALA A 375 14.30 -15.96 35.12
N GLY A 376 13.17 -16.18 35.79
CA GLY A 376 13.15 -16.69 37.16
C GLY A 376 13.68 -15.66 38.16
N LYS A 377 14.60 -16.06 39.05
CA LYS A 377 15.18 -15.17 40.08
C LYS A 377 16.32 -14.28 39.57
N ASN A 378 16.77 -14.42 38.32
CA ASN A 378 17.90 -13.65 37.79
C ASN A 378 17.41 -12.39 37.04
N PRO A 379 17.60 -11.18 37.59
CA PRO A 379 17.10 -9.94 36.99
C PRO A 379 17.87 -9.52 35.72
N PHE A 380 19.09 -10.01 35.51
CA PHE A 380 19.94 -9.65 34.38
C PHE A 380 19.65 -10.46 33.11
N LYS A 381 18.90 -11.56 33.22
CA LYS A 381 18.50 -12.38 32.07
C LYS A 381 17.03 -12.15 31.78
N ARG A 382 16.73 -11.57 30.60
CA ARG A 382 15.35 -11.31 30.17
C ARG A 382 14.71 -12.58 29.59
N ALA A 383 13.41 -12.72 29.80
CA ALA A 383 12.57 -13.79 29.26
C ALA A 383 11.31 -13.23 28.58
N MET A 384 10.81 -13.98 27.62
CA MET A 384 9.53 -13.77 26.95
C MET A 384 8.45 -14.49 27.75
N TYR A 385 7.51 -13.74 28.32
CA TYR A 385 6.31 -14.30 28.94
C TYR A 385 5.26 -14.49 27.87
N PHE A 386 4.62 -15.65 27.86
CA PHE A 386 3.65 -16.00 26.84
C PHE A 386 2.52 -16.84 27.42
N THR A 387 1.38 -16.78 26.74
CA THR A 387 0.21 -17.58 27.04
C THR A 387 -0.12 -18.42 25.82
N VAL A 388 -0.27 -19.73 26.02
CA VAL A 388 -0.72 -20.65 24.99
C VAL A 388 -2.04 -21.28 25.39
N SER A 389 -3.00 -21.30 24.47
CA SER A 389 -4.27 -21.99 24.64
C SER A 389 -4.55 -22.96 23.51
N LYS A 390 -5.39 -23.96 23.78
CA LYS A 390 -5.93 -24.87 22.76
C LYS A 390 -7.46 -24.93 22.83
N SER A 391 -8.08 -25.03 21.66
CA SER A 391 -9.51 -25.27 21.50
C SER A 391 -9.72 -26.40 20.50
N SER A 392 -10.54 -27.40 20.86
CA SER A 392 -11.06 -28.37 19.89
C SER A 392 -11.95 -27.64 18.89
N VAL A 393 -11.75 -27.91 17.60
CA VAL A 393 -12.74 -27.53 16.59
C VAL A 393 -13.83 -28.59 16.70
N GLU A 394 -15.03 -28.21 17.14
CA GLU A 394 -16.22 -29.01 16.85
C GLU A 394 -16.44 -28.91 15.34
N ILE A 395 -16.09 -29.97 14.63
CA ILE A 395 -16.47 -30.15 13.23
C ILE A 395 -17.95 -30.53 13.28
N ASN A 396 -18.83 -29.53 13.15
CA ASN A 396 -20.23 -29.74 12.80
C ASN A 396 -20.37 -29.75 11.29
#